data_AF-A0A2N1M3W5-F1
#
_entry.id   AF-A0A2N1M3W5-F1
#
_cell.length_a   1.000
_cell.length_b   1.000
_cell.length_c   1.000
_cell.angle_alpha   90.00
_cell.angle_beta   90.00
_cell.angle_gamma   90.00
#
_symmetry.space_group_name_H-M   'P 1'
#
loop_
_entity.id
_entity.type
_entity.pdbx_description
1 polymer ?
#
loop_
_entity_poly.entity_id
_entity_poly.type
_entity_poly.pdbx_seq_one_letter_code
_entity_poly.pdbx_strand_id
1 'polypeptide(L)'
;MVVSINCLLLGKTSFNDTFAVNIANNNDIRGSLVNINNLKISDLKFLIWNRKKDTLGVNDSDIIELWKVDIAENDENKLKHVTTEDDIKKELGGKKLKPLHSIKKHFLEQLLVDENIHVIVQLPAAVESFSMVMEKILENVTRSSDKTPGFSSSIPLRERNMESAIKSISKNFKQSFYTPQSVAKQTLQFLVCCGAPGIDVLVDPHSQQPVPDPDFVSIYLDFESEVRLNKYDFKLTADSAIALRIAFKFFAYDQSYEMDFEYFCKNIYRYFKVDSTKSLREFESTVNLHNVIQSIRMSRYLNDNQTLFIFLHIDEIQAIFNYEKYWINEHQSSSKEFTMELLCTMAQYMMNNRTFIQTYLSGTALHKVVKLKEPTGYSFNYINCPLLSMDACIEILNDFAVKNNDTNYWWTLDRSFIKFLDDARGLPRAIEYILDEILKED
;
A
#
# COMPACT_ATOMS: atom_id res chain seq x y z
N MET A 1 19.38 22.87 31.88
CA MET A 1 20.01 21.56 32.06
C MET A 1 19.84 20.81 30.75
N VAL A 2 20.91 20.25 30.22
CA VAL A 2 20.86 19.32 29.09
C VAL A 2 21.41 18.01 29.60
N VAL A 3 20.63 16.94 29.49
CA VAL A 3 21.06 15.59 29.87
C VAL A 3 21.24 14.78 28.60
N SER A 4 22.38 14.12 28.46
CA SER A 4 22.63 13.20 27.35
C SER A 4 22.32 11.78 27.79
N ILE A 5 21.46 11.09 27.06
CA ILE A 5 21.20 9.67 27.26
C ILE A 5 21.87 8.90 26.13
N ASN A 6 22.91 8.14 26.46
CA ASN A 6 23.59 7.25 25.52
C ASN A 6 22.76 5.99 25.27
N CYS A 7 22.50 5.74 24.00
CA CYS A 7 21.67 4.66 23.51
C CYS A 7 22.49 3.71 22.64
N LEU A 8 22.14 2.42 22.66
CA LEU A 8 22.66 1.41 21.75
C LEU A 8 21.50 0.57 21.19
N LEU A 9 21.57 0.20 19.92
CA LEU A 9 20.60 -0.72 19.32
C LEU A 9 20.88 -2.16 19.74
N LEU A 10 19.83 -2.91 20.07
CA LEU A 10 19.95 -4.33 20.37
C LEU A 10 20.62 -5.08 19.20
N GLY A 11 21.59 -5.95 19.53
CA GLY A 11 22.41 -6.68 18.55
C GLY A 11 23.69 -5.96 18.11
N LYS A 12 23.86 -4.68 18.45
CA LYS A 12 25.17 -4.01 18.32
C LYS A 12 26.08 -4.37 19.49
N THR A 13 27.36 -4.53 19.20
CA THR A 13 28.33 -5.09 20.15
C THR A 13 29.44 -4.14 20.52
N SER A 14 29.45 -2.91 19.96
CA SER A 14 30.52 -1.94 20.22
C SER A 14 30.02 -0.59 20.73
N PHE A 15 30.82 0.06 21.57
CA PHE A 15 30.60 1.44 22.00
C PHE A 15 30.65 2.44 20.84
N ASN A 16 31.35 2.11 19.75
CA ASN A 16 31.38 2.93 18.53
C ASN A 16 30.01 2.99 17.81
N ASP A 17 29.12 2.02 18.06
CA ASP A 17 27.75 2.02 17.51
C ASP A 17 26.76 2.84 18.36
N THR A 18 27.20 3.41 19.49
CA THR A 18 26.33 4.18 20.39
C THR A 18 25.95 5.54 19.81
N PHE A 19 24.83 6.08 20.28
CA PHE A 19 24.40 7.42 19.94
C PHE A 19 23.75 8.11 21.14
N ALA A 20 24.06 9.39 21.31
CA ALA A 20 23.49 10.22 22.37
C ALA A 20 22.16 10.84 21.95
N VAL A 21 21.18 10.86 22.85
CA VAL A 21 19.95 11.64 22.74
C VAL A 21 19.96 12.74 23.81
N ASN A 22 19.97 13.99 23.36
CA ASN A 22 20.01 15.15 24.25
C ASN A 22 18.59 15.53 24.68
N ILE A 23 18.37 15.63 25.99
CA ILE A 23 17.13 16.10 26.61
C ILE A 23 17.37 17.51 27.15
N ALA A 24 16.70 18.49 26.54
CA ALA A 24 16.76 19.89 26.96
C ALA A 24 15.71 20.19 28.04
N ASN A 25 15.70 21.43 28.57
CA ASN A 25 14.68 21.88 29.51
C ASN A 25 13.26 21.79 28.94
N ASN A 26 13.11 22.11 27.65
CA ASN A 26 11.87 21.97 26.89
C ASN A 26 12.21 21.23 25.60
N ASN A 27 11.39 20.24 25.23
CA ASN A 27 11.65 19.35 24.11
C ASN A 27 10.45 19.40 23.18
N ASP A 28 10.71 19.49 21.87
CA ASP A 28 9.66 19.44 20.87
C ASP A 28 9.21 17.98 20.68
N ILE A 29 7.99 17.70 21.12
CA ILE A 29 7.30 16.43 20.95
C ILE A 29 6.14 16.68 19.99
N ARG A 30 6.31 16.31 18.71
CA ARG A 30 5.28 16.41 17.66
C ARG A 30 4.70 17.83 17.52
N GLY A 31 5.54 18.86 17.60
CA GLY A 31 5.15 20.27 17.51
C GLY A 31 4.73 20.90 18.84
N SER A 32 4.73 20.13 19.93
CA SER A 32 4.39 20.61 21.28
C SER A 32 5.62 20.65 22.18
N LEU A 33 5.88 21.80 22.82
CA LEU A 33 6.97 21.94 23.78
C LEU A 33 6.61 21.32 25.13
N VAL A 34 7.30 20.23 25.48
CA VAL A 34 7.12 19.52 26.76
C VAL A 34 8.31 19.78 27.68
N ASN A 35 8.03 20.23 28.90
CA ASN A 35 9.06 20.44 29.91
C ASN A 35 9.69 19.12 30.36
N ILE A 36 11.00 19.13 30.63
CA ILE A 36 11.77 17.95 31.06
C ILE A 36 11.17 17.22 32.27
N ASN A 37 10.56 17.94 33.22
CA ASN A 37 9.94 17.34 34.40
C ASN A 37 8.66 16.55 34.07
N ASN A 38 8.03 16.87 32.94
CA ASN A 38 6.78 16.27 32.48
C ASN A 38 6.99 15.21 31.39
N LEU A 39 8.23 15.04 30.90
CA LEU A 39 8.53 14.04 29.88
C LEU A 39 8.30 12.62 30.38
N LYS A 40 7.65 11.83 29.53
CA LYS A 40 7.39 10.41 29.72
C LYS A 40 8.34 9.56 28.87
N ILE A 41 8.42 8.27 29.18
CA ILE A 41 9.18 7.31 28.36
C ILE A 41 8.63 7.25 26.92
N SER A 42 7.33 7.45 26.69
CA SER A 42 6.76 7.58 25.34
C SER A 42 7.41 8.72 24.54
N ASP A 43 7.68 9.84 25.20
CA ASP A 43 8.30 11.00 24.57
C ASP A 43 9.77 10.72 24.26
N LEU A 44 10.46 9.96 25.13
CA LEU A 44 11.82 9.48 24.85
C LEU A 44 11.86 8.53 23.65
N LYS A 45 10.88 7.61 23.51
CA LYS A 45 10.74 6.75 22.32
C LYS A 45 10.67 7.61 21.05
N PHE A 46 9.85 8.66 21.06
CA PHE A 46 9.74 9.60 19.94
C PHE A 46 11.06 10.33 19.64
N LEU A 47 11.77 10.81 20.65
CA LEU A 47 13.06 11.50 20.47
C LEU A 47 14.14 10.58 19.88
N ILE A 48 14.24 9.34 20.38
CA ILE A 48 15.15 8.31 19.84
C ILE A 48 14.79 8.00 18.38
N TRP A 49 13.52 7.74 18.12
CA TRP A 49 13.01 7.47 16.79
C TRP A 49 13.32 8.61 15.82
N ASN A 50 13.00 9.85 16.18
CA ASN A 50 13.21 11.02 15.33
C ASN A 50 14.70 11.23 15.00
N ARG A 51 15.61 10.91 15.94
CA ARG A 51 17.06 11.03 15.73
C ARG A 51 17.64 9.95 14.81
N LYS A 52 17.07 8.75 14.80
CA LYS A 52 17.57 7.59 14.04
C LYS A 52 16.55 7.05 13.02
N LYS A 53 15.57 7.86 12.63
CA LYS A 53 14.42 7.45 11.81
C LYS A 53 14.84 6.69 10.55
N ASP A 54 15.83 7.21 9.85
CA ASP A 54 16.32 6.63 8.59
C ASP A 54 17.06 5.29 8.80
N THR A 55 17.59 5.05 9.99
CA THR A 55 18.35 3.83 10.33
C THR A 55 17.48 2.75 10.98
N LEU A 56 16.40 3.11 11.66
CA LEU A 56 15.60 2.17 12.44
C LEU A 56 14.56 1.41 11.61
N GLY A 57 14.18 1.92 10.42
CA GLY A 57 13.22 1.24 9.52
C GLY A 57 11.82 1.05 10.10
N VAL A 58 11.44 1.81 11.12
CA VAL A 58 10.13 1.76 11.78
C VAL A 58 9.38 3.08 11.58
N ASN A 59 8.08 3.02 11.31
CA ASN A 59 7.25 4.20 11.03
C ASN A 59 6.59 4.81 12.27
N ASP A 60 6.61 4.09 13.39
CA ASP A 60 6.02 4.51 14.66
C ASP A 60 7.05 4.40 15.79
N SER A 61 7.11 5.39 16.67
CA SER A 61 7.94 5.34 17.86
C SER A 61 7.40 4.37 18.92
N ASP A 62 6.09 4.12 18.92
CA ASP A 62 5.41 3.40 20.01
C ASP A 62 5.76 1.90 20.03
N ILE A 63 6.14 1.35 18.87
CA ILE A 63 6.54 -0.06 18.70
C ILE A 63 7.97 -0.36 19.19
N ILE A 64 8.78 0.66 19.41
CA ILE A 64 10.15 0.51 19.94
C ILE A 64 10.08 0.23 21.43
N GLU A 65 10.83 -0.75 21.93
CA GLU A 65 10.95 -1.03 23.35
C GLU A 65 12.26 -0.48 23.92
N LEU A 66 12.19 0.15 25.09
CA LEU A 66 13.36 0.74 25.74
C LEU A 66 13.70 -0.02 27.03
N TRP A 67 14.97 -0.34 27.17
CA TRP A 67 15.52 -1.00 28.35
C TRP A 67 16.53 -0.09 29.03
N LYS A 68 16.31 0.19 30.31
CA LYS A 68 17.32 0.87 31.12
C LYS A 68 18.43 -0.11 31.48
N VAL A 69 19.66 0.28 31.19
CA VAL A 69 20.91 -0.42 31.54
C VAL A 69 21.92 0.58 32.11
N ASP A 70 23.06 0.08 32.57
CA ASP A 70 24.19 0.89 32.99
C ASP A 70 25.48 0.11 32.66
N ILE A 71 26.05 0.36 31.48
CA ILE A 71 27.16 -0.44 30.93
C ILE A 71 28.36 0.46 30.70
N ALA A 72 29.45 0.20 31.41
CA ALA A 72 30.72 0.88 31.22
C ALA A 72 31.49 0.30 30.02
N GLU A 73 32.38 1.09 29.43
CA GLU A 73 33.20 0.67 28.27
C GLU A 73 34.01 -0.61 28.56
N ASN A 74 34.55 -0.74 29.78
CA ASN A 74 35.27 -1.95 30.22
C ASN A 74 34.40 -3.23 30.22
N ASP A 75 33.09 -3.08 30.21
CA ASP A 75 32.09 -4.16 30.18
C ASP A 75 31.57 -4.45 28.75
N GLU A 76 32.17 -3.87 27.70
CA GLU A 76 31.76 -4.07 26.29
C GLU A 76 31.63 -5.56 25.91
N ASN A 77 32.45 -6.44 26.50
CA ASN A 77 32.37 -7.88 26.27
C ASN A 77 31.00 -8.48 26.62
N LYS A 78 30.24 -7.89 27.55
CA LYS A 78 28.88 -8.33 27.90
C LYS A 78 27.88 -8.15 26.76
N LEU A 79 28.19 -7.31 25.76
CA LEU A 79 27.30 -7.05 24.63
C LEU A 79 27.34 -8.14 23.54
N LYS A 80 28.43 -8.94 23.46
CA LYS A 80 28.69 -9.86 22.34
C LYS A 80 27.62 -10.92 22.09
N HIS A 81 26.84 -11.26 23.10
CA HIS A 81 25.80 -12.31 23.02
C HIS A 81 24.39 -11.80 23.35
N VAL A 82 24.19 -10.47 23.41
CA VAL A 82 22.90 -9.89 23.77
C VAL A 82 22.07 -9.65 22.52
N THR A 83 21.11 -10.53 22.26
CA THR A 83 20.23 -10.45 21.07
C THR A 83 18.74 -10.51 21.41
N THR A 84 18.38 -10.93 22.63
CA THR A 84 17.00 -11.11 23.06
C THR A 84 16.67 -10.32 24.34
N GLU A 85 15.37 -10.19 24.65
CA GLU A 85 14.89 -9.58 25.90
C GLU A 85 15.45 -10.30 27.15
N ASP A 86 15.59 -11.63 27.09
CA ASP A 86 16.11 -12.41 28.22
C ASP A 86 17.60 -12.19 28.43
N ASP A 87 18.37 -12.00 27.35
CA ASP A 87 19.79 -11.66 27.43
C ASP A 87 19.98 -10.28 28.08
N ILE A 88 19.16 -9.29 27.71
CA ILE A 88 19.21 -7.95 28.32
C ILE A 88 18.98 -8.03 29.83
N LYS A 89 18.02 -8.86 30.29
CA LYS A 89 17.75 -9.02 31.73
C LYS A 89 18.87 -9.74 32.46
N LYS A 90 19.37 -10.84 31.89
CA LYS A 90 20.34 -11.74 32.56
C LYS A 90 21.76 -11.20 32.51
N GLU A 91 22.21 -10.76 31.34
CA GLU A 91 23.60 -10.35 31.09
C GLU A 91 23.83 -8.87 31.43
N LEU A 92 22.83 -8.01 31.19
CA LEU A 92 22.96 -6.56 31.38
C LEU A 92 22.20 -6.03 32.60
N GLY A 93 21.47 -6.88 33.32
CA GLY A 93 20.63 -6.46 34.45
C GLY A 93 19.52 -5.48 34.05
N GLY A 94 19.13 -5.48 32.77
CA GLY A 94 18.30 -4.44 32.18
C GLY A 94 16.85 -4.44 32.70
N LYS A 95 16.28 -3.25 32.81
CA LYS A 95 14.89 -3.03 33.26
C LYS A 95 14.06 -2.40 32.16
N LYS A 96 12.99 -3.09 31.74
CA LYS A 96 12.06 -2.57 30.73
C LYS A 96 11.38 -1.28 31.21
N LEU A 97 11.40 -0.24 30.38
CA LEU A 97 10.81 1.06 30.69
C LEU A 97 9.36 1.12 30.21
N LYS A 98 8.44 1.50 31.10
CA LYS A 98 7.02 1.63 30.75
C LYS A 98 6.73 3.01 30.14
N PRO A 99 5.97 3.11 29.03
CA PRO A 99 5.72 4.37 28.32
C PRO A 99 5.18 5.50 29.19
N LEU A 100 4.30 5.20 30.15
CA LEU A 100 3.65 6.18 31.02
C LEU A 100 4.55 6.71 32.14
N HIS A 101 5.70 6.09 32.38
CA HIS A 101 6.59 6.52 33.46
C HIS A 101 7.31 7.81 33.09
N SER A 102 7.61 8.63 34.09
CA SER A 102 8.40 9.85 33.89
C SER A 102 9.88 9.51 33.65
N ILE A 103 10.51 10.22 32.71
CA ILE A 103 11.96 10.16 32.49
C ILE A 103 12.71 10.55 33.77
N LYS A 104 12.19 11.53 34.52
CA LYS A 104 12.82 12.07 35.72
C LYS A 104 13.18 10.97 36.72
N LYS A 105 12.22 10.09 37.00
CA LYS A 105 12.36 8.95 37.92
C LYS A 105 13.46 7.96 37.50
N HIS A 106 13.69 7.83 36.20
CA HIS A 106 14.59 6.82 35.65
C HIS A 106 16.00 7.36 35.37
N PHE A 107 16.14 8.64 35.02
CA PHE A 107 17.38 9.21 34.46
C PHE A 107 17.84 10.54 35.07
N LEU A 108 16.99 11.26 35.82
CA LEU A 108 17.35 12.59 36.35
C LEU A 108 17.54 12.59 37.87
N GLU A 109 16.83 11.72 38.58
CA GLU A 109 17.00 11.52 40.03
C GLU A 109 18.23 10.67 40.38
N GLN A 110 18.87 10.07 39.36
CA GLN A 110 20.08 9.28 39.49
C GLN A 110 21.17 9.92 38.63
N LEU A 111 22.37 10.09 39.18
CA LEU A 111 23.53 10.53 38.42
C LEU A 111 23.83 9.47 37.35
N LEU A 112 23.70 9.86 36.09
CA LEU A 112 24.17 9.09 34.96
C LEU A 112 25.68 9.24 34.85
N VAL A 113 26.36 8.16 34.50
CA VAL A 113 27.79 8.21 34.19
C VAL A 113 27.89 8.55 32.71
N ASP A 114 28.44 9.73 32.38
CA ASP A 114 28.38 10.30 31.03
C ASP A 114 28.89 9.38 29.91
N GLU A 115 29.77 8.43 30.22
CA GLU A 115 30.38 7.48 29.27
C GLU A 115 29.63 6.15 29.15
N ASN A 116 28.71 5.84 30.07
CA ASN A 116 28.03 4.56 30.10
C ASN A 116 26.89 4.52 29.08
N ILE A 117 26.57 3.32 28.59
CA ILE A 117 25.32 3.09 27.86
C ILE A 117 24.19 3.05 28.89
N HIS A 118 23.17 3.89 28.68
CA HIS A 118 22.03 4.04 29.58
C HIS A 118 20.78 3.32 29.08
N VAL A 119 20.66 3.16 27.76
CA VAL A 119 19.47 2.60 27.12
C VAL A 119 19.85 1.61 26.02
N ILE A 120 19.30 0.39 26.09
CA ILE A 120 19.20 -0.51 24.94
C ILE A 120 17.87 -0.26 24.23
N VAL A 121 17.95 0.06 22.96
CA VAL A 121 16.83 0.26 22.06
C VAL A 121 16.54 -1.08 21.38
N GLN A 122 15.46 -1.73 21.81
CA GLN A 122 14.97 -2.95 21.20
C GLN A 122 13.93 -2.58 20.15
N LEU A 123 14.27 -2.82 18.88
CA LEU A 123 13.25 -2.86 17.83
C LEU A 123 12.36 -4.09 18.06
N PRO A 124 11.07 -4.05 17.64
CA PRO A 124 10.25 -5.24 17.67
C PRO A 124 11.03 -6.38 16.98
N ALA A 125 11.11 -7.54 17.64
CA ALA A 125 11.78 -8.72 17.10
C ALA A 125 11.33 -8.87 15.66
N ALA A 126 12.29 -8.87 14.72
CA ALA A 126 12.09 -8.66 13.29
C ALA A 126 10.65 -8.96 12.92
N VAL A 127 9.81 -7.91 12.87
CA VAL A 127 8.43 -8.08 12.43
C VAL A 127 8.59 -8.77 11.11
N GLU A 128 8.07 -9.98 11.04
CA GLU A 128 8.29 -10.80 9.88
C GLU A 128 7.84 -9.98 8.69
N SER A 129 8.80 -9.66 7.82
CA SER A 129 8.51 -8.73 6.74
C SER A 129 7.39 -9.33 5.91
N PHE A 130 6.53 -8.48 5.34
CA PHE A 130 5.44 -8.96 4.52
C PHE A 130 5.95 -9.89 3.39
N SER A 131 7.15 -9.64 2.85
CA SER A 131 7.83 -10.53 1.90
C SER A 131 8.03 -11.96 2.43
N MET A 132 8.51 -12.12 3.66
CA MET A 132 8.70 -13.44 4.28
C MET A 132 7.37 -14.15 4.52
N VAL A 133 6.34 -13.41 4.92
CA VAL A 133 4.98 -13.93 5.06
C VAL A 133 4.48 -14.45 3.71
N MET A 134 4.68 -13.67 2.63
CA MET A 134 4.28 -14.06 1.29
C MET A 134 5.02 -15.31 0.79
N GLU A 135 6.33 -15.40 1.00
CA GLU A 135 7.13 -16.58 0.66
C GLU A 135 6.54 -17.84 1.32
N LYS A 136 6.27 -17.79 2.62
CA LYS A 136 5.69 -18.93 3.37
C LYS A 136 4.28 -19.30 2.92
N ILE A 137 3.45 -18.31 2.58
CA ILE A 137 2.08 -18.55 2.13
C ILE A 137 2.04 -19.18 0.73
N LEU A 138 2.99 -18.80 -0.12
CA LEU A 138 3.05 -19.24 -1.51
C LEU A 138 3.91 -20.50 -1.71
N GLU A 139 4.74 -20.89 -0.73
CA GLU A 139 5.62 -22.06 -0.78
C GLU A 139 4.90 -23.36 -1.18
N ASN A 140 3.66 -23.53 -0.71
CA ASN A 140 2.86 -24.74 -0.93
C ASN A 140 1.77 -24.58 -1.99
N VAL A 141 1.80 -23.50 -2.77
CA VAL A 141 0.78 -23.18 -3.78
C VAL A 141 1.34 -23.48 -5.16
N THR A 142 0.61 -24.28 -5.94
CA THR A 142 0.99 -24.61 -7.31
C THR A 142 0.96 -23.36 -8.20
N ARG A 143 1.96 -23.22 -9.08
CA ARG A 143 1.94 -22.25 -10.17
C ARG A 143 1.38 -22.93 -11.41
N SER A 144 0.43 -22.27 -12.06
CA SER A 144 -0.11 -22.71 -13.34
C SER A 144 0.90 -22.42 -14.45
N SER A 145 1.17 -23.40 -15.31
CA SER A 145 1.90 -23.17 -16.56
C SER A 145 1.05 -22.51 -17.64
N ASP A 146 -0.28 -22.56 -17.49
CA ASP A 146 -1.23 -22.34 -18.59
C ASP A 146 -2.10 -21.09 -18.40
N LYS A 147 -1.90 -20.32 -17.33
CA LYS A 147 -2.58 -19.02 -17.16
C LYS A 147 -1.98 -18.01 -18.14
N THR A 148 -2.52 -17.96 -19.36
CA THR A 148 -2.55 -16.73 -20.15
C THR A 148 -3.27 -15.66 -19.33
N PRO A 149 -2.73 -14.44 -19.22
CA PRO A 149 -3.40 -13.37 -18.48
C PRO A 149 -4.81 -13.20 -19.06
N GLY A 150 -5.81 -13.13 -18.17
CA GLY A 150 -7.21 -13.10 -18.56
C GLY A 150 -7.50 -12.03 -19.62
N PHE A 151 -8.50 -12.29 -20.45
CA PHE A 151 -8.93 -11.52 -21.62
C PHE A 151 -8.86 -9.98 -21.46
N SER A 152 -9.24 -9.51 -20.27
CA SER A 152 -9.24 -8.11 -19.83
C SER A 152 -7.88 -7.38 -19.94
N SER A 153 -6.78 -8.13 -20.04
CA SER A 153 -5.43 -7.55 -20.16
C SER A 153 -5.03 -7.10 -21.58
N SER A 154 -5.87 -7.33 -22.60
CA SER A 154 -5.38 -7.34 -23.99
C SER A 154 -6.19 -6.57 -25.04
N ILE A 155 -7.32 -5.94 -24.70
CA ILE A 155 -8.04 -5.09 -25.66
C ILE A 155 -7.20 -3.83 -25.95
N PRO A 156 -6.85 -3.56 -27.22
CA PRO A 156 -6.10 -2.36 -27.56
C PRO A 156 -6.93 -1.10 -27.27
N LEU A 157 -6.31 -0.11 -26.61
CA LEU A 157 -6.88 1.21 -26.32
C LEU A 157 -7.10 2.01 -27.62
N ARG A 158 -8.15 1.69 -28.38
CA ARG A 158 -8.47 2.40 -29.62
C ARG A 158 -9.47 3.54 -29.36
N GLU A 159 -9.23 4.70 -29.98
CA GLU A 159 -10.08 5.91 -29.95
C GLU A 159 -10.34 6.59 -28.59
N ARG A 160 -9.79 6.09 -27.49
CA ARG A 160 -9.89 6.77 -26.19
C ARG A 160 -8.97 7.98 -26.16
N ASN A 161 -9.54 9.18 -25.99
CA ASN A 161 -8.75 10.38 -25.74
C ASN A 161 -8.20 10.38 -24.31
N MET A 162 -7.01 9.81 -24.14
CA MET A 162 -6.29 9.77 -22.86
C MET A 162 -5.46 11.02 -22.58
N GLU A 163 -5.48 12.03 -23.44
CA GLU A 163 -4.66 13.24 -23.28
C GLU A 163 -4.99 13.97 -21.98
N SER A 164 -6.28 14.08 -21.65
CA SER A 164 -6.74 14.67 -20.39
C SER A 164 -6.25 13.88 -19.17
N ALA A 165 -6.31 12.54 -19.22
CA ALA A 165 -5.84 11.68 -18.15
C ALA A 165 -4.32 11.82 -17.98
N ILE A 166 -3.54 11.62 -19.04
CA ILE A 166 -2.07 11.74 -19.05
C ILE A 166 -1.63 13.12 -18.54
N LYS A 167 -2.32 14.20 -18.95
CA LYS A 167 -2.04 15.56 -18.49
C LYS A 167 -2.28 15.70 -16.99
N SER A 168 -3.35 15.12 -16.45
CA SER A 168 -3.61 15.12 -15.00
C SER A 168 -2.62 14.26 -14.22
N ILE A 169 -2.23 13.09 -14.72
CA ILE A 169 -1.18 12.25 -14.09
C ILE A 169 0.13 13.04 -14.04
N SER A 170 0.54 13.60 -15.18
CA SER A 170 1.76 14.40 -15.30
C SER A 170 1.74 15.61 -14.36
N LYS A 171 0.58 16.26 -14.20
CA LYS A 171 0.39 17.38 -13.29
C LYS A 171 0.50 16.95 -11.83
N ASN A 172 -0.23 15.91 -11.42
CA ASN A 172 -0.17 15.35 -10.06
C ASN A 172 1.27 14.97 -9.69
N PHE A 173 1.93 14.27 -10.61
CA PHE A 173 3.30 13.85 -10.46
C PHE A 173 4.24 15.06 -10.27
N LYS A 174 4.20 16.03 -11.20
CA LYS A 174 5.06 17.23 -11.11
C LYS A 174 4.82 18.01 -9.82
N GLN A 175 3.56 18.12 -9.39
CA GLN A 175 3.22 18.79 -8.15
C GLN A 175 3.83 18.08 -6.93
N SER A 176 3.72 16.75 -6.86
CA SER A 176 4.28 15.96 -5.77
C SER A 176 5.81 16.03 -5.70
N PHE A 177 6.52 16.05 -6.83
CA PHE A 177 7.97 15.90 -6.85
C PHE A 177 8.75 17.22 -6.88
N TYR A 178 8.20 18.26 -7.51
CA TYR A 178 8.97 19.47 -7.82
C TYR A 178 8.47 20.74 -7.13
N THR A 179 7.40 20.67 -6.33
CA THR A 179 6.88 21.85 -5.63
C THR A 179 7.50 21.97 -4.23
N PRO A 180 8.31 23.00 -3.93
CA PRO A 180 8.99 23.14 -2.63
C PRO A 180 8.09 23.58 -1.48
N GLN A 181 6.84 23.98 -1.78
CA GLN A 181 5.85 24.44 -0.81
C GLN A 181 4.86 23.30 -0.53
N SER A 182 4.24 23.29 0.65
CA SER A 182 3.20 22.31 0.97
C SER A 182 2.13 22.32 -0.14
N VAL A 183 2.10 21.26 -0.94
CA VAL A 183 1.11 21.12 -2.00
C VAL A 183 -0.24 21.11 -1.30
N ALA A 184 -1.07 22.12 -1.57
CA ALA A 184 -2.43 22.11 -1.06
C ALA A 184 -3.07 20.83 -1.59
N LYS A 185 -3.46 19.92 -0.67
CA LYS A 185 -3.96 18.58 -1.01
C LYS A 185 -5.01 18.62 -2.14
N GLN A 186 -5.81 19.70 -2.17
CA GLN A 186 -6.88 19.99 -3.13
C GLN A 186 -6.41 20.04 -4.60
N THR A 187 -5.11 20.13 -4.87
CA THR A 187 -4.56 20.22 -6.22
C THR A 187 -4.27 18.87 -6.86
N LEU A 188 -4.18 17.80 -6.06
CA LEU A 188 -4.00 16.42 -6.53
C LEU A 188 -5.36 15.79 -6.87
N GLN A 189 -5.39 15.05 -7.97
CA GLN A 189 -6.65 14.56 -8.55
C GLN A 189 -6.68 13.04 -8.69
N PHE A 190 -7.72 12.42 -8.15
CA PHE A 190 -8.12 11.07 -8.57
C PHE A 190 -8.66 11.14 -9.99
N LEU A 191 -8.32 10.16 -10.82
CA LEU A 191 -8.95 10.01 -12.11
C LEU A 191 -10.22 9.18 -11.92
N VAL A 192 -11.34 9.61 -12.49
CA VAL A 192 -12.64 8.96 -12.29
C VAL A 192 -13.33 8.78 -13.63
N CYS A 193 -13.81 7.58 -13.93
CA CYS A 193 -14.61 7.29 -15.11
C CYS A 193 -15.80 6.41 -14.71
N CYS A 194 -16.94 7.04 -14.42
CA CYS A 194 -18.12 6.32 -13.96
C CYS A 194 -19.37 6.66 -14.75
N GLY A 195 -20.44 5.87 -14.60
CA GLY A 195 -21.79 6.29 -15.04
C GLY A 195 -22.07 6.27 -16.54
N ALA A 196 -21.21 5.66 -17.36
CA ALA A 196 -21.46 5.41 -18.78
C ALA A 196 -21.13 3.95 -19.17
N PRO A 197 -21.87 3.36 -20.13
CA PRO A 197 -21.45 2.12 -20.79
C PRO A 197 -20.14 2.40 -21.54
N GLY A 198 -19.06 1.65 -21.26
CA GLY A 198 -17.77 1.83 -21.95
C GLY A 198 -16.50 1.59 -21.13
N ILE A 199 -16.62 1.05 -19.91
CA ILE A 199 -15.51 0.93 -18.94
C ILE A 199 -14.55 -0.18 -19.39
N ASP A 200 -13.25 0.11 -19.35
CA ASP A 200 -12.18 -0.82 -19.67
C ASP A 200 -10.87 -0.36 -18.99
N VAL A 201 -9.89 -1.26 -18.92
CA VAL A 201 -8.62 -1.09 -18.23
C VAL A 201 -7.79 0.02 -18.85
N LEU A 202 -7.33 0.97 -18.03
CA LEU A 202 -6.34 1.96 -18.45
C LEU A 202 -4.97 1.29 -18.52
N VAL A 203 -4.60 0.78 -19.69
CA VAL A 203 -3.26 0.23 -19.93
C VAL A 203 -2.31 1.36 -20.33
N ASP A 204 -1.42 1.67 -19.40
CA ASP A 204 -0.08 2.22 -19.65
C ASP A 204 0.05 3.62 -20.33
N PRO A 205 0.29 4.69 -19.53
CA PRO A 205 0.62 6.03 -20.02
C PRO A 205 2.12 6.23 -20.34
N HIS A 206 2.84 5.21 -20.84
CA HIS A 206 4.29 5.25 -21.13
C HIS A 206 4.77 6.40 -22.03
N SER A 207 3.90 7.08 -22.78
CA SER A 207 4.33 8.03 -23.82
C SER A 207 4.84 9.39 -23.32
N GLN A 208 4.69 9.74 -22.02
CA GLN A 208 5.20 11.00 -21.47
C GLN A 208 5.72 10.83 -20.04
N GLN A 209 6.88 10.21 -19.88
CA GLN A 209 7.53 10.05 -18.58
C GLN A 209 7.92 11.41 -17.97
N PRO A 210 7.44 11.76 -16.76
CA PRO A 210 7.74 13.04 -16.11
C PRO A 210 9.09 13.07 -15.35
N VAL A 211 9.81 11.95 -15.25
CA VAL A 211 11.12 11.78 -14.56
C VAL A 211 12.01 10.85 -15.38
N PRO A 212 13.34 10.98 -15.29
CA PRO A 212 14.23 9.92 -15.77
C PRO A 212 13.98 8.62 -14.99
N ASP A 213 13.48 7.60 -15.69
CA ASP A 213 13.54 6.18 -15.29
C ASP A 213 12.81 5.76 -13.98
N PRO A 214 11.50 6.04 -13.82
CA PRO A 214 10.71 5.42 -12.75
C PRO A 214 10.42 3.93 -13.06
N ASP A 215 10.46 3.06 -12.05
CA ASP A 215 9.94 1.69 -12.19
C ASP A 215 8.42 1.76 -12.20
N PHE A 216 7.80 1.30 -13.29
CA PHE A 216 6.36 1.41 -13.50
C PHE A 216 5.68 0.06 -13.24
N VAL A 217 4.64 0.09 -12.39
CA VAL A 217 3.79 -1.07 -12.10
C VAL A 217 2.34 -0.67 -12.31
N SER A 218 1.60 -1.45 -13.10
CA SER A 218 0.15 -1.31 -13.24
C SER A 218 -0.54 -2.40 -12.43
N ILE A 219 -1.53 -2.02 -11.62
CA ILE A 219 -2.31 -2.96 -10.81
C ILE A 219 -3.79 -2.71 -11.05
N TYR A 220 -4.48 -3.75 -11.52
CA TYR A 220 -5.92 -3.74 -11.79
C TYR A 220 -6.68 -4.51 -10.71
N LEU A 221 -7.69 -3.87 -10.11
CA LEU A 221 -8.51 -4.42 -9.03
C LEU A 221 -10.00 -4.40 -9.43
N ASP A 222 -10.55 -5.56 -9.82
CA ASP A 222 -11.99 -5.76 -9.99
C ASP A 222 -12.66 -6.13 -8.65
N PHE A 223 -13.47 -5.20 -8.11
CA PHE A 223 -14.16 -5.39 -6.84
C PHE A 223 -15.49 -6.17 -6.92
N GLU A 224 -15.97 -6.52 -8.11
CA GLU A 224 -17.17 -7.32 -8.29
C GLU A 224 -16.83 -8.82 -8.37
N SER A 225 -15.74 -9.18 -9.06
CA SER A 225 -15.38 -10.58 -9.31
C SER A 225 -14.10 -11.04 -8.60
N GLU A 226 -12.95 -10.41 -8.87
CA GLU A 226 -11.64 -10.97 -8.52
C GLU A 226 -11.20 -10.69 -7.08
N VAL A 227 -11.41 -9.45 -6.60
CA VAL A 227 -10.93 -8.98 -5.29
C VAL A 227 -12.06 -8.41 -4.44
N ARG A 228 -13.26 -8.98 -4.57
CA ARG A 228 -14.47 -8.54 -3.90
C ARG A 228 -14.33 -8.41 -2.38
N LEU A 229 -14.96 -7.38 -1.82
CA LEU A 229 -15.09 -7.22 -0.36
C LEU A 229 -15.94 -8.35 0.23
N ASN A 230 -15.39 -9.02 1.24
CA ASN A 230 -15.96 -10.24 1.83
C ASN A 230 -15.91 -10.21 3.36
N LYS A 231 -16.13 -11.38 3.99
CA LYS A 231 -16.18 -11.55 5.46
C LYS A 231 -14.85 -11.20 6.16
N TYR A 232 -13.71 -11.31 5.49
CA TYR A 232 -12.41 -10.99 6.08
C TYR A 232 -12.24 -9.48 6.27
N ASP A 233 -12.80 -8.66 5.37
CA ASP A 233 -12.71 -7.20 5.41
C ASP A 233 -13.52 -6.54 6.57
N PHE A 234 -14.32 -7.33 7.28
CA PHE A 234 -15.27 -6.80 8.26
C PHE A 234 -14.61 -5.94 9.34
N LYS A 235 -13.47 -6.40 9.89
CA LYS A 235 -12.74 -5.73 10.97
C LYS A 235 -11.48 -5.00 10.51
N LEU A 236 -11.18 -5.02 9.21
CA LEU A 236 -9.99 -4.40 8.67
C LEU A 236 -10.16 -2.89 8.49
N THR A 237 -9.07 -2.17 8.71
CA THR A 237 -8.90 -0.80 8.19
C THR A 237 -8.93 -0.77 6.66
N ALA A 238 -9.25 0.38 6.08
CA ALA A 238 -9.22 0.52 4.62
C ALA A 238 -7.82 0.30 4.05
N ASP A 239 -6.78 0.70 4.81
CA ASP A 239 -5.38 0.48 4.48
C ASP A 239 -5.02 -1.01 4.37
N SER A 240 -5.40 -1.83 5.36
CA SER A 240 -5.13 -3.27 5.31
C SER A 240 -5.95 -3.96 4.22
N ALA A 241 -7.20 -3.53 4.02
CA ALA A 241 -8.08 -4.08 3.01
C ALA A 241 -7.55 -3.84 1.57
N ILE A 242 -7.03 -2.65 1.27
CA ILE A 242 -6.43 -2.39 -0.05
C ILE A 242 -5.06 -3.05 -0.20
N ALA A 243 -4.27 -3.11 0.88
CA ALA A 243 -2.98 -3.78 0.90
C ALA A 243 -3.09 -5.27 0.54
N LEU A 244 -4.09 -5.98 1.09
CA LEU A 244 -4.38 -7.38 0.74
C LEU A 244 -4.62 -7.57 -0.76
N ARG A 245 -5.36 -6.66 -1.39
CA ARG A 245 -5.75 -6.76 -2.80
C ARG A 245 -4.58 -6.50 -3.73
N ILE A 246 -3.80 -5.48 -3.41
CA ILE A 246 -2.55 -5.16 -4.12
C ILE A 246 -1.56 -6.34 -3.97
N ALA A 247 -1.41 -6.88 -2.78
CA ALA A 247 -0.52 -8.01 -2.54
C ALA A 247 -0.96 -9.27 -3.28
N PHE A 248 -2.26 -9.58 -3.25
CA PHE A 248 -2.82 -10.70 -4.01
C PHE A 248 -2.53 -10.56 -5.50
N LYS A 249 -2.84 -9.40 -6.09
CA LYS A 249 -2.62 -9.19 -7.51
C LYS A 249 -1.15 -9.31 -7.88
N PHE A 250 -0.29 -8.57 -7.20
CA PHE A 250 1.13 -8.50 -7.55
C PHE A 250 1.91 -9.80 -7.28
N PHE A 251 1.71 -10.43 -6.12
CA PHE A 251 2.54 -11.57 -5.69
C PHE A 251 1.93 -12.93 -6.01
N ALA A 252 0.61 -13.04 -6.16
CA ALA A 252 -0.06 -14.32 -6.40
C ALA A 252 -0.64 -14.39 -7.81
N TYR A 253 -1.58 -13.49 -8.15
CA TYR A 253 -2.32 -13.56 -9.42
C TYR A 253 -1.42 -13.37 -10.63
N ASP A 254 -0.64 -12.28 -10.67
CA ASP A 254 0.24 -11.95 -11.79
C ASP A 254 1.46 -12.88 -11.89
N GLN A 255 1.73 -13.65 -10.83
CA GLN A 255 2.75 -14.70 -10.79
C GLN A 255 2.17 -16.09 -11.12
N SER A 256 0.94 -16.14 -11.64
CA SER A 256 0.23 -17.35 -12.08
C SER A 256 0.03 -18.41 -11.00
N TYR A 257 -0.05 -18.02 -9.72
CA TYR A 257 -0.42 -18.96 -8.67
C TYR A 257 -1.89 -19.39 -8.82
N GLU A 258 -2.15 -20.69 -8.59
CA GLU A 258 -3.50 -21.27 -8.63
C GLU A 258 -4.22 -21.02 -7.31
N MET A 259 -4.60 -19.76 -7.11
CA MET A 259 -5.22 -19.28 -5.89
C MET A 259 -6.19 -18.14 -6.21
N ASP A 260 -7.41 -18.25 -5.71
CA ASP A 260 -8.35 -17.14 -5.69
C ASP A 260 -8.13 -16.23 -4.47
N PHE A 261 -8.77 -15.06 -4.48
CA PHE A 261 -8.60 -14.06 -3.43
C PHE A 261 -9.15 -14.52 -2.06
N GLU A 262 -10.21 -15.34 -2.02
CA GLU A 262 -10.76 -15.82 -0.75
C GLU A 262 -9.79 -16.81 -0.08
N TYR A 263 -9.20 -17.71 -0.87
CA TYR A 263 -8.20 -18.67 -0.43
C TYR A 263 -6.92 -17.96 0.02
N PHE A 264 -6.50 -16.92 -0.71
CA PHE A 264 -5.40 -16.04 -0.29
C PHE A 264 -5.65 -15.42 1.08
N CYS A 265 -6.79 -14.74 1.26
CA CYS A 265 -7.18 -14.15 2.54
C CYS A 265 -7.19 -15.18 3.67
N LYS A 266 -7.76 -16.35 3.42
CA LYS A 266 -7.84 -17.45 4.39
C LYS A 266 -6.46 -17.91 4.87
N ASN A 267 -5.49 -18.03 3.96
CA ASN A 267 -4.14 -18.46 4.30
C ASN A 267 -3.40 -17.40 5.13
N ILE A 268 -3.50 -16.12 4.77
CA ILE A 268 -2.92 -15.03 5.58
C ILE A 268 -3.56 -15.01 6.97
N TYR A 269 -4.89 -15.08 7.08
CA TYR A 269 -5.57 -15.07 8.38
C TYR A 269 -5.15 -16.24 9.27
N ARG A 270 -4.94 -17.43 8.68
CA ARG A 270 -4.42 -18.60 9.38
C ARG A 270 -2.98 -18.41 9.84
N TYR A 271 -2.15 -17.76 9.00
CA TYR A 271 -0.77 -17.45 9.33
C TYR A 271 -0.68 -16.64 10.64
N PHE A 272 -1.44 -15.54 10.71
CA PHE A 272 -1.49 -14.68 11.89
C PHE A 272 -2.41 -15.17 12.99
N LYS A 273 -3.11 -16.31 12.79
CA LYS A 273 -4.09 -16.87 13.73
C LYS A 273 -5.10 -15.80 14.21
N VAL A 274 -5.69 -15.07 13.26
CA VAL A 274 -6.58 -13.95 13.56
C VAL A 274 -7.90 -14.44 14.19
N ASP A 275 -7.93 -14.43 15.52
CA ASP A 275 -9.03 -14.90 16.37
C ASP A 275 -9.42 -13.89 17.47
N SER A 276 -8.61 -12.84 17.65
CA SER A 276 -8.75 -11.86 18.72
C SER A 276 -8.36 -10.46 18.24
N THR A 277 -8.71 -9.43 19.02
CA THR A 277 -8.31 -8.05 18.72
C THR A 277 -6.79 -7.88 18.71
N LYS A 278 -6.05 -8.69 19.47
CA LYS A 278 -4.58 -8.62 19.52
C LYS A 278 -3.97 -9.19 18.24
N SER A 279 -4.37 -10.39 17.82
CA SER A 279 -3.87 -11.00 16.58
C SER A 279 -4.31 -10.22 15.34
N LEU A 280 -5.47 -9.55 15.38
CA LEU A 280 -5.87 -8.61 14.34
C LEU A 280 -4.94 -7.40 14.23
N ARG A 281 -4.56 -6.78 15.35
CA ARG A 281 -3.61 -5.65 15.33
C ARG A 281 -2.24 -6.06 14.81
N GLU A 282 -1.78 -7.25 15.17
CA GLU A 282 -0.53 -7.81 14.65
C GLU A 282 -0.61 -8.03 13.13
N PHE A 283 -1.71 -8.61 12.66
CA PHE A 283 -2.03 -8.71 11.24
C PHE A 283 -1.99 -7.33 10.56
N GLU A 284 -2.71 -6.31 11.05
CA GLU A 284 -2.76 -4.98 10.41
C GLU A 284 -1.43 -4.23 10.49
N SER A 285 -0.63 -4.48 11.53
CA SER A 285 0.73 -3.94 11.63
C SER A 285 1.69 -4.53 10.59
N THR A 286 1.36 -5.70 10.02
CA THR A 286 2.16 -6.39 9.01
C THR A 286 1.57 -6.21 7.60
N VAL A 287 0.27 -6.38 7.46
CA VAL A 287 -0.49 -6.33 6.21
C VAL A 287 -1.12 -4.94 6.04
N ASN A 288 -0.25 -3.97 5.76
CA ASN A 288 -0.62 -2.58 5.47
C ASN A 288 0.03 -2.13 4.17
N LEU A 289 -0.45 -1.02 3.63
CA LEU A 289 -0.05 -0.56 2.30
C LEU A 289 1.45 -0.26 2.23
N HIS A 290 2.02 0.30 3.31
CA HIS A 290 3.44 0.60 3.39
C HIS A 290 4.31 -0.66 3.25
N ASN A 291 4.02 -1.71 4.03
CA ASN A 291 4.79 -2.95 4.03
C ASN A 291 4.64 -3.73 2.72
N VAL A 292 3.44 -3.71 2.11
CA VAL A 292 3.21 -4.31 0.80
C VAL A 292 4.01 -3.59 -0.28
N ILE A 293 3.99 -2.26 -0.32
CA ILE A 293 4.78 -1.46 -1.27
C ILE A 293 6.28 -1.70 -1.06
N GLN A 294 6.75 -1.74 0.19
CA GLN A 294 8.14 -2.03 0.47
C GLN A 294 8.55 -3.42 -0.06
N SER A 295 7.66 -4.41 0.06
CA SER A 295 7.88 -5.75 -0.48
C SER A 295 7.91 -5.75 -2.01
N ILE A 296 7.04 -4.95 -2.67
CA ILE A 296 7.08 -4.76 -4.13
C ILE A 296 8.41 -4.14 -4.56
N ARG A 297 8.90 -3.13 -3.84
CA ARG A 297 10.22 -2.53 -4.14
C ARG A 297 11.35 -3.54 -4.03
N MET A 298 11.32 -4.40 -3.00
CA MET A 298 12.32 -5.45 -2.81
C MET A 298 12.28 -6.50 -3.92
N SER A 299 11.08 -6.97 -4.31
CA SER A 299 10.93 -7.96 -5.40
C SER A 299 11.33 -7.40 -6.77
N ARG A 300 11.21 -6.08 -6.95
CA ARG A 300 11.66 -5.33 -8.14
C ARG A 300 13.13 -4.90 -8.08
N TYR A 301 13.86 -5.22 -7.00
CA TYR A 301 15.26 -4.83 -6.79
C TYR A 301 15.52 -3.31 -6.86
N LEU A 302 14.56 -2.50 -6.41
CA LEU A 302 14.66 -1.04 -6.46
C LEU A 302 15.54 -0.51 -5.34
N ASN A 303 16.48 0.37 -5.69
CA ASN A 303 17.27 1.11 -4.71
C ASN A 303 16.48 2.28 -4.09
N ASP A 304 17.02 2.91 -3.06
CA ASP A 304 16.32 3.96 -2.29
C ASP A 304 16.01 5.22 -3.10
N ASN A 305 16.79 5.48 -4.16
CA ASN A 305 16.68 6.67 -4.99
C ASN A 305 15.77 6.46 -6.21
N GLN A 306 15.41 5.21 -6.53
CA GLN A 306 14.49 4.89 -7.62
C GLN A 306 13.04 5.12 -7.20
N THR A 307 12.33 5.93 -7.98
CA THR A 307 10.89 6.13 -7.82
C THR A 307 10.14 4.91 -8.33
N LEU A 308 9.25 4.38 -7.50
CA LEU A 308 8.24 3.40 -7.91
C LEU A 308 6.96 4.16 -8.29
N PHE A 309 6.54 4.06 -9.53
CA PHE A 309 5.24 4.56 -9.99
C PHE A 309 4.26 3.40 -10.05
N ILE A 310 3.16 3.50 -9.30
CA ILE A 310 2.07 2.53 -9.37
C ILE A 310 0.86 3.21 -10.02
N PHE A 311 0.43 2.69 -11.15
CA PHE A 311 -0.89 2.98 -11.70
C PHE A 311 -1.89 2.00 -11.10
N LEU A 312 -2.78 2.48 -10.23
CA LEU A 312 -3.73 1.64 -9.51
C LEU A 312 -5.14 1.89 -10.04
N HIS A 313 -5.67 0.91 -10.77
CA HIS A 313 -7.02 0.91 -11.29
C HIS A 313 -7.93 0.14 -10.34
N ILE A 314 -8.86 0.86 -9.71
CA ILE A 314 -9.98 0.30 -8.95
C ILE A 314 -11.22 0.31 -9.84
N ASP A 315 -11.64 -0.88 -10.27
CA ASP A 315 -12.86 -1.05 -11.04
C ASP A 315 -14.04 -1.47 -10.17
N GLU A 316 -15.24 -1.31 -10.72
CA GLU A 316 -16.50 -1.62 -10.09
C GLU A 316 -16.68 -0.95 -8.72
N ILE A 317 -16.40 0.36 -8.66
CA ILE A 317 -16.49 1.16 -7.43
C ILE A 317 -17.89 1.11 -6.78
N GLN A 318 -18.96 0.82 -7.53
CA GLN A 318 -20.28 0.59 -6.96
C GLN A 318 -20.31 -0.59 -5.98
N ALA A 319 -19.45 -1.60 -6.16
CA ALA A 319 -19.35 -2.74 -5.25
C ALA A 319 -18.84 -2.29 -3.87
N ILE A 320 -17.89 -1.35 -3.82
CA ILE A 320 -17.40 -0.75 -2.59
C ILE A 320 -18.52 0.03 -1.89
N PHE A 321 -19.28 0.83 -2.63
CA PHE A 321 -20.40 1.60 -2.08
C PHE A 321 -21.50 0.69 -1.52
N ASN A 322 -21.80 -0.40 -2.23
CA ASN A 322 -22.80 -1.37 -1.81
C ASN A 322 -22.36 -2.11 -0.55
N TYR A 323 -21.09 -2.47 -0.45
CA TYR A 323 -20.52 -3.07 0.78
C TYR A 323 -20.64 -2.11 1.98
N GLU A 324 -20.30 -0.84 1.80
CA GLU A 324 -20.42 0.17 2.86
C GLU A 324 -21.88 0.33 3.33
N LYS A 325 -22.83 0.41 2.39
CA LYS A 325 -24.27 0.48 2.71
C LYS A 325 -24.77 -0.75 3.45
N TYR A 326 -24.41 -1.94 2.97
CA TYR A 326 -24.74 -3.21 3.60
C TYR A 326 -24.26 -3.23 5.06
N TRP A 327 -23.03 -2.78 5.29
CA TRP A 327 -22.43 -2.74 6.61
C TRP A 327 -23.16 -1.79 7.57
N ILE A 328 -23.47 -0.57 7.12
CA ILE A 328 -24.23 0.42 7.91
C ILE A 328 -25.58 -0.16 8.33
N ASN A 329 -26.26 -0.86 7.42
CA ASN A 329 -27.58 -1.43 7.67
C ASN A 329 -27.54 -2.62 8.63
N GLU A 330 -26.62 -3.57 8.45
CA GLU A 330 -26.58 -4.78 9.29
C GLU A 330 -26.08 -4.52 10.72
N HIS A 331 -25.13 -3.59 10.87
CA HIS A 331 -24.44 -3.40 12.16
C HIS A 331 -24.94 -2.16 12.92
N GLN A 332 -25.99 -1.49 12.41
CA GLN A 332 -26.54 -0.24 12.96
C GLN A 332 -25.47 0.81 13.30
N SER A 333 -24.35 0.76 12.58
CA SER A 333 -23.23 1.64 12.84
C SER A 333 -23.26 2.77 11.83
N SER A 334 -23.40 3.99 12.34
CA SER A 334 -23.58 5.20 11.55
C SER A 334 -22.29 5.75 10.94
N SER A 335 -21.13 5.09 11.11
CA SER A 335 -19.83 5.76 10.99
C SER A 335 -18.76 5.07 10.14
N LYS A 336 -18.99 3.92 9.50
CA LYS A 336 -17.93 3.34 8.64
C LYS A 336 -17.92 4.03 7.30
N GLU A 337 -17.08 5.05 7.21
CA GLU A 337 -16.77 5.77 5.99
C GLU A 337 -15.68 5.05 5.18
N PHE A 338 -15.86 3.74 4.93
CA PHE A 338 -14.81 2.89 4.33
C PHE A 338 -14.30 3.45 3.01
N THR A 339 -15.20 3.89 2.12
CA THR A 339 -14.81 4.51 0.84
C THR A 339 -13.95 5.75 1.07
N MET A 340 -14.32 6.60 2.04
CA MET A 340 -13.61 7.83 2.34
C MET A 340 -12.20 7.54 2.90
N GLU A 341 -12.12 6.58 3.82
CA GLU A 341 -10.86 6.14 4.43
C GLU A 341 -9.93 5.52 3.39
N LEU A 342 -10.47 4.71 2.48
CA LEU A 342 -9.74 4.12 1.36
C LEU A 342 -9.13 5.19 0.45
N LEU A 343 -9.95 6.13 -0.01
CA LEU A 343 -9.50 7.22 -0.88
C LEU A 343 -8.46 8.10 -0.17
N CYS A 344 -8.70 8.46 1.10
CA CYS A 344 -7.74 9.23 1.88
C CYS A 344 -6.40 8.50 2.06
N THR A 345 -6.44 7.18 2.28
CA THR A 345 -5.24 6.34 2.40
C THR A 345 -4.43 6.36 1.11
N MET A 346 -5.09 6.12 -0.02
CA MET A 346 -4.43 6.11 -1.34
C MET A 346 -3.89 7.49 -1.73
N ALA A 347 -4.61 8.55 -1.38
CA ALA A 347 -4.18 9.92 -1.67
C ALA A 347 -2.86 10.30 -1.00
N GLN A 348 -2.53 9.71 0.15
CA GLN A 348 -1.24 9.96 0.83
C GLN A 348 -0.05 9.55 -0.03
N TYR A 349 -0.23 8.54 -0.89
CA TYR A 349 0.80 8.08 -1.81
C TYR A 349 0.88 8.88 -3.12
N MET A 350 -0.05 9.82 -3.37
CA MET A 350 0.12 10.81 -4.43
C MET A 350 1.11 11.93 -4.04
N MET A 351 1.54 12.00 -2.77
CA MET A 351 2.49 12.98 -2.25
C MET A 351 3.88 12.39 -1.93
N ASN A 352 4.08 11.10 -2.19
CA ASN A 352 5.29 10.39 -1.79
C ASN A 352 6.28 10.34 -2.98
N ASN A 353 7.46 10.92 -2.77
CA ASN A 353 8.50 11.03 -3.79
C ASN A 353 9.27 9.72 -4.05
N ARG A 354 9.14 8.73 -3.15
CA ARG A 354 9.78 7.42 -3.30
C ARG A 354 8.83 6.42 -3.97
N THR A 355 7.54 6.47 -3.61
CA THR A 355 6.49 5.70 -4.27
C THR A 355 5.31 6.61 -4.59
N PHE A 356 5.02 6.79 -5.87
CA PHE A 356 3.89 7.58 -6.34
C PHE A 356 2.77 6.65 -6.81
N ILE A 357 1.58 6.76 -6.21
CA ILE A 357 0.40 5.99 -6.64
C ILE A 357 -0.59 6.92 -7.33
N GLN A 358 -0.77 6.73 -8.64
CA GLN A 358 -1.88 7.34 -9.34
C GLN A 358 -3.09 6.40 -9.30
N THR A 359 -4.19 6.88 -8.73
CA THR A 359 -5.44 6.11 -8.68
C THR A 359 -6.36 6.47 -9.83
N TYR A 360 -6.93 5.46 -10.47
CA TYR A 360 -8.03 5.54 -11.40
C TYR A 360 -9.22 4.74 -10.87
N LEU A 361 -10.37 5.41 -10.74
CA LEU A 361 -11.61 4.84 -10.27
C LEU A 361 -12.56 4.66 -11.46
N SER A 362 -13.09 3.46 -11.64
CA SER A 362 -14.14 3.21 -12.62
C SER A 362 -15.29 2.39 -12.06
N GLY A 363 -16.38 2.36 -12.80
CA GLY A 363 -17.56 1.56 -12.47
C GLY A 363 -18.85 2.18 -12.96
N THR A 364 -19.94 1.43 -12.83
CA THR A 364 -21.25 1.82 -13.34
C THR A 364 -21.99 2.84 -12.44
N ALA A 365 -21.42 3.19 -11.28
CA ALA A 365 -22.00 4.16 -10.36
C ALA A 365 -22.29 5.52 -11.03
N LEU A 366 -23.48 6.08 -10.80
CA LEU A 366 -23.84 7.40 -11.33
C LEU A 366 -22.84 8.47 -10.84
N HIS A 367 -22.43 9.38 -11.73
CA HIS A 367 -21.55 10.51 -11.42
C HIS A 367 -21.97 11.27 -10.16
N LYS A 368 -23.27 11.53 -9.99
CA LYS A 368 -23.80 12.24 -8.82
C LYS A 368 -23.53 11.49 -7.50
N VAL A 369 -23.57 10.15 -7.53
CA VAL A 369 -23.30 9.31 -6.35
C VAL A 369 -21.81 9.28 -6.05
N VAL A 370 -20.97 9.12 -7.07
CA VAL A 370 -19.51 9.11 -6.93
C VAL A 370 -19.02 10.44 -6.38
N LYS A 371 -19.55 11.57 -6.88
CA LYS A 371 -19.19 12.91 -6.41
C LYS A 371 -19.45 13.13 -4.91
N LEU A 372 -20.46 12.48 -4.33
CA LEU A 372 -20.72 12.58 -2.89
C LEU A 372 -19.64 11.89 -2.03
N LYS A 373 -18.79 11.06 -2.64
CA LYS A 373 -17.67 10.37 -2.00
C LYS A 373 -16.33 11.06 -2.22
N GLU A 374 -16.31 12.25 -2.85
CA GLU A 374 -15.10 13.03 -3.06
C GLU A 374 -14.47 13.43 -1.70
N PRO A 375 -13.20 13.09 -1.45
CA PRO A 375 -12.60 13.27 -0.13
C PRO A 375 -12.22 14.71 0.17
N THR A 376 -12.40 15.12 1.42
CA THR A 376 -12.05 16.47 1.87
C THR A 376 -10.56 16.71 1.67
N GLY A 377 -10.23 17.62 0.76
CA GLY A 377 -8.86 17.97 0.47
C GLY A 377 -8.24 17.23 -0.70
N TYR A 378 -8.95 16.40 -1.47
CA TYR A 378 -8.49 16.01 -2.81
C TYR A 378 -9.63 16.23 -3.81
N SER A 379 -9.37 16.14 -5.11
CA SER A 379 -10.42 16.34 -6.11
C SER A 379 -10.54 15.18 -7.08
N PHE A 380 -11.72 15.03 -7.67
CA PHE A 380 -12.00 14.09 -8.74
C PHE A 380 -11.88 14.78 -10.10
N ASN A 381 -11.03 14.24 -10.97
CA ASN A 381 -11.01 14.58 -12.38
C ASN A 381 -11.76 13.51 -13.17
N TYR A 382 -12.90 13.90 -13.73
CA TYR A 382 -13.74 13.00 -14.51
C TYR A 382 -13.17 12.87 -15.93
N ILE A 383 -12.71 11.66 -16.26
CA ILE A 383 -12.19 11.29 -17.57
C ILE A 383 -13.33 10.74 -18.40
N ASN A 384 -13.47 11.28 -19.61
CA ASN A 384 -14.45 10.78 -20.56
C ASN A 384 -13.86 9.59 -21.32
N CYS A 385 -14.44 8.41 -21.15
CA CYS A 385 -14.13 7.24 -21.98
C CYS A 385 -15.32 7.00 -22.91
N PRO A 386 -15.27 7.49 -24.17
CA PRO A 386 -16.36 7.29 -25.11
C PRO A 386 -16.50 5.80 -25.47
N LEU A 387 -17.70 5.42 -25.92
CA LEU A 387 -17.92 4.14 -26.60
C LEU A 387 -17.00 4.05 -27.82
N LEU A 388 -16.57 2.83 -28.15
CA LEU A 388 -15.76 2.55 -29.32
C LEU A 388 -16.57 2.83 -30.59
N SER A 389 -15.95 3.44 -31.61
CA SER A 389 -16.55 3.44 -32.93
C SER A 389 -16.59 2.01 -33.49
N MET A 390 -17.42 1.82 -34.51
CA MET A 390 -17.44 0.56 -35.24
C MET A 390 -16.07 0.21 -35.85
N ASP A 391 -15.30 1.21 -36.29
CA ASP A 391 -13.96 1.00 -36.83
C ASP A 391 -13.01 0.47 -35.75
N ALA A 392 -13.06 1.06 -34.54
CA ALA A 392 -12.29 0.58 -33.40
C ALA A 392 -12.69 -0.84 -32.97
N CYS A 393 -13.99 -1.16 -32.96
CA CYS A 393 -14.47 -2.53 -32.71
C CYS A 393 -13.87 -3.53 -33.70
N ILE A 394 -13.89 -3.19 -35.00
CA ILE A 394 -13.34 -4.04 -36.06
C ILE A 394 -11.82 -4.20 -35.92
N GLU A 395 -11.10 -3.13 -35.59
CA GLU A 395 -9.65 -3.19 -35.33
C GLU A 395 -9.32 -4.11 -34.14
N ILE A 396 -10.07 -4.03 -33.04
CA ILE A 396 -9.87 -4.89 -31.86
C ILE A 396 -10.01 -6.37 -32.24
N LEU A 397 -11.06 -6.70 -32.99
CA LEU A 397 -11.29 -8.08 -33.46
C LEU A 397 -10.19 -8.57 -34.40
N ASN A 398 -9.70 -7.70 -35.29
CA ASN A 398 -8.60 -8.03 -36.18
C ASN A 398 -7.29 -8.28 -35.41
N ASP A 399 -6.94 -7.39 -34.46
CA ASP A 399 -5.78 -7.58 -33.58
C ASP A 399 -5.90 -8.91 -32.81
N PHE A 400 -7.12 -9.29 -32.44
CA PHE A 400 -7.41 -10.54 -31.75
C PHE A 400 -7.26 -11.79 -32.63
N ALA A 401 -7.83 -11.77 -33.84
CA ALA A 401 -7.69 -12.86 -34.81
C ALA A 401 -6.21 -13.12 -35.15
N VAL A 402 -5.45 -12.04 -35.37
CA VAL A 402 -4.00 -12.12 -35.62
C VAL A 402 -3.23 -12.76 -34.46
N LYS A 403 -3.54 -12.38 -33.20
CA LYS A 403 -2.89 -12.97 -32.02
C LYS A 403 -3.13 -14.46 -31.87
N ASN A 404 -4.29 -14.96 -32.31
CA ASN A 404 -4.64 -16.38 -32.22
C ASN A 404 -4.24 -17.18 -33.47
N ASN A 405 -3.46 -16.61 -34.39
CA ASN A 405 -3.13 -17.18 -35.69
C ASN A 405 -4.36 -17.56 -36.53
N ASP A 406 -5.52 -16.96 -36.26
CA ASP A 406 -6.69 -17.13 -37.09
C ASP A 406 -6.58 -16.19 -38.30
N THR A 407 -6.21 -16.77 -39.43
CA THR A 407 -6.06 -16.06 -40.72
C THR A 407 -7.34 -16.07 -41.55
N ASN A 408 -8.40 -16.69 -41.04
CA ASN A 408 -9.67 -16.83 -41.72
C ASN A 408 -10.59 -15.65 -41.32
N TYR A 409 -10.38 -14.50 -41.97
CA TYR A 409 -11.20 -13.27 -41.83
C TYR A 409 -12.67 -13.40 -42.27
N TRP A 410 -13.26 -14.60 -42.28
CA TRP A 410 -14.64 -14.83 -42.75
C TRP A 410 -15.67 -14.04 -41.94
N TRP A 411 -15.40 -13.77 -40.67
CA TRP A 411 -16.22 -12.92 -39.82
C TRP A 411 -16.37 -11.48 -40.35
N THR A 412 -15.39 -10.95 -41.11
CA THR A 412 -15.49 -9.63 -41.75
C THR A 412 -16.51 -9.60 -42.90
N LEU A 413 -16.90 -10.76 -43.43
CA LEU A 413 -17.88 -10.92 -44.51
C LEU A 413 -19.25 -11.36 -43.98
N ASP A 414 -19.36 -11.76 -42.71
CA ASP A 414 -20.62 -12.13 -42.08
C ASP A 414 -21.41 -10.90 -41.63
N ARG A 415 -22.47 -10.59 -42.38
CA ARG A 415 -23.38 -9.48 -42.05
C ARG A 415 -24.06 -9.63 -40.69
N SER A 416 -24.26 -10.86 -40.23
CA SER A 416 -24.87 -11.13 -38.93
C SER A 416 -23.91 -10.71 -37.83
N PHE A 417 -22.63 -11.06 -37.99
CA PHE A 417 -21.57 -10.70 -37.05
C PHE A 417 -21.33 -9.18 -36.99
N ILE A 418 -21.25 -8.52 -38.14
CA ILE A 418 -21.16 -7.05 -38.23
C ILE A 418 -22.37 -6.37 -37.55
N LYS A 419 -23.57 -6.94 -37.70
CA LYS A 419 -24.76 -6.46 -37.01
C LYS A 419 -24.69 -6.67 -35.50
N PHE A 420 -24.17 -7.80 -35.03
CA PHE A 420 -23.96 -8.04 -33.59
C PHE A 420 -22.98 -7.02 -32.97
N LEU A 421 -21.92 -6.65 -33.69
CA LEU A 421 -20.99 -5.61 -33.26
C LEU A 421 -21.62 -4.21 -33.24
N ASP A 422 -22.47 -3.89 -34.22
CA ASP A 422 -23.26 -2.66 -34.22
C ASP A 422 -24.27 -2.63 -33.05
N ASP A 423 -24.92 -3.77 -32.77
CA ASP A 423 -25.83 -3.96 -31.65
C ASP A 423 -25.11 -3.85 -30.28
N ALA A 424 -23.82 -4.20 -30.22
CA ALA A 424 -22.96 -3.97 -29.05
C ALA A 424 -22.70 -2.47 -28.78
N ARG A 425 -23.01 -1.60 -29.75
CA ARG A 425 -22.95 -0.12 -29.66
C ARG A 425 -21.61 0.40 -29.14
N GLY A 426 -20.52 -0.28 -29.47
CA GLY A 426 -19.18 0.14 -29.05
C GLY A 426 -18.85 -0.08 -27.57
N LEU A 427 -19.61 -0.91 -26.85
CA LEU A 427 -19.32 -1.25 -25.46
C LEU A 427 -18.15 -2.26 -25.42
N PRO A 428 -16.97 -1.90 -24.86
CA PRO A 428 -15.81 -2.80 -24.80
C PRO A 428 -16.14 -4.13 -24.14
N ARG A 429 -16.88 -4.12 -23.03
CA ARG A 429 -17.29 -5.34 -22.33
C ARG A 429 -18.22 -6.23 -23.16
N ALA A 430 -19.09 -5.66 -24.00
CA ALA A 430 -19.90 -6.48 -24.91
C ALA A 430 -19.03 -7.13 -25.99
N ILE A 431 -18.01 -6.43 -26.46
CA ILE A 431 -17.04 -6.97 -27.43
C ILE A 431 -16.21 -8.08 -26.79
N GLU A 432 -15.80 -7.94 -25.52
CA GLU A 432 -15.14 -9.03 -24.77
C GLU A 432 -16.02 -10.27 -24.70
N TYR A 433 -17.29 -10.14 -24.31
CA TYR A 433 -18.20 -11.28 -24.28
C TYR A 433 -18.36 -11.94 -25.65
N ILE A 434 -18.42 -11.14 -26.72
CA ILE A 434 -18.50 -11.67 -28.08
C ILE A 434 -17.23 -12.46 -28.42
N LEU A 435 -16.05 -11.94 -28.10
CA LEU A 435 -14.77 -12.61 -28.33
C LEU A 435 -14.62 -13.89 -27.50
N ASP A 436 -15.00 -13.86 -26.22
CA ASP A 436 -14.99 -15.02 -25.33
C ASP A 436 -15.88 -16.15 -25.85
N GLU A 437 -17.04 -15.83 -26.42
CA GLU A 437 -17.94 -16.83 -26.99
C GLU A 437 -17.42 -17.39 -28.32
N ILE A 438 -16.84 -16.56 -29.19
CA ILE A 438 -16.24 -17.01 -30.46
C ILE A 438 -15.10 -17.99 -30.21
N LEU A 439 -14.27 -17.74 -29.20
CA LEU A 439 -13.13 -18.61 -28.87
C LEU A 439 -13.48 -19.89 -28.14
N LYS A 440 -14.68 -19.98 -27.55
CA LYS A 440 -15.14 -21.21 -26.90
C LYS A 440 -15.57 -22.28 -27.90
N GLU A 441 -15.66 -21.95 -29.19
CA GLU A 441 -16.12 -22.89 -30.23
C GLU A 441 -15.04 -23.85 -30.79
N ASP A 442 -13.84 -23.93 -30.20
CA ASP A 442 -12.83 -24.97 -30.54
C ASP A 442 -12.68 -26.09 -29.47
#